data_AF-A0A1B7ZCF8-F1
#
_entry.id   AF-A0A1B7ZCF8-F1
#
_cell.length_a   1.000
_cell.length_b   1.000
_cell.length_c   1.000
_cell.angle_alpha   90.00
_cell.angle_beta   90.00
_cell.angle_gamma   90.00
#
_symmetry.space_group_name_H-M   'P 1'
#
loop_
_entity.id
_entity.type
_entity.pdbx_description
1 polymer ?
#
loop_
_entity_poly.entity_id
_entity_poly.type
_entity_poly.pdbx_seq_one_letter_code
_entity_poly.pdbx_strand_id
1 'polypeptide(L)'
;MLFLSNFKSTVLLWFLVLATCGNETKEVATTDQPFSQPTTEEAEKEIIVAANRTDVYLPLLKGKKIAVVANQTSVIFKSDGHTHVVDSLLSLDIDIQHVFAPEHGFRGDYDAGEHVNNSTDKKTGLELISLHGKNRKPTQEQLEGLDLVLFDIQDVGVRFYTYIATMQLVMEACAEKGIPVMVLDRPNPNGHYVDGPTMEAAHTSFLGMTKIPLVYGMTIGEYANMINDELWLDGGKKVDLTVIPLENWKHESFYSLPIRPSPNLPNDTSITLYPSLGMFEGTNVNAGRGTEFQFQRYGASFLDANAYDFTYTPKPNFGSKYPKEEGKLCYGKDLSATERMSEVTMDYIIDAYTNSIDKSKFFLTSGFTKHAGNDRLQKQIEAGAGNAEIKATWQADIDTFKKIREKYLLY
;
A
#
# COMPACT_ATOMS: atom_id res chain seq x y z
N MET A 1 21.03 -34.07 -89.63
CA MET A 1 19.79 -34.28 -90.39
C MET A 1 18.68 -33.56 -89.63
N LEU A 2 18.22 -32.42 -90.17
CA LEU A 2 16.87 -32.20 -90.75
C LEU A 2 15.82 -31.91 -89.63
N PHE A 3 14.94 -30.89 -89.59
CA PHE A 3 14.55 -29.68 -90.34
C PHE A 3 13.79 -28.78 -89.31
N LEU A 4 14.08 -27.49 -89.13
CA LEU A 4 13.36 -26.31 -89.68
C LEU A 4 11.81 -26.36 -89.64
N SER A 5 11.19 -25.37 -88.98
CA SER A 5 10.28 -24.42 -89.65
C SER A 5 9.94 -23.21 -88.77
N ASN A 6 10.30 -22.03 -89.28
CA ASN A 6 9.83 -20.72 -88.85
C ASN A 6 8.57 -20.35 -89.65
N PHE A 7 7.61 -19.65 -89.04
CA PHE A 7 6.74 -18.76 -89.80
C PHE A 7 6.62 -17.40 -89.10
N LYS A 8 7.10 -16.37 -89.80
CA LYS A 8 6.94 -14.96 -89.49
C LYS A 8 5.57 -14.51 -89.99
N SER A 9 4.93 -13.59 -89.28
CA SER A 9 4.21 -12.51 -89.96
C SER A 9 4.36 -11.23 -89.15
N THR A 10 4.73 -10.18 -89.87
CA THR A 10 5.03 -8.83 -89.41
C THR A 10 4.00 -7.93 -90.07
N VAL A 11 3.68 -6.78 -89.44
CA VAL A 11 3.06 -5.57 -90.02
C VAL A 11 1.52 -5.48 -89.98
N LEU A 12 1.00 -4.73 -89.01
CA LEU A 12 0.08 -3.59 -89.22
C LEU A 12 0.04 -2.77 -87.91
N LEU A 13 0.79 -1.68 -87.79
CA LEU A 13 0.40 -0.29 -88.10
C LEU A 13 -0.52 0.37 -87.04
N TRP A 14 0.13 1.17 -86.18
CA TRP A 14 -0.24 2.52 -85.74
C TRP A 14 -1.53 2.80 -84.92
N PHE A 15 -1.33 3.72 -83.97
CA PHE A 15 -2.27 4.59 -83.23
C PHE A 15 -2.81 4.16 -81.85
N LEU A 16 -2.82 5.17 -80.96
CA LEU A 16 -3.28 5.26 -79.55
C LEU A 16 -2.22 4.87 -78.53
N VAL A 17 -1.38 5.78 -77.99
CA VAL A 17 -1.65 7.03 -77.22
C VAL A 17 -2.45 6.76 -75.94
N LEU A 18 -1.73 6.90 -74.81
CA LEU A 18 -2.17 7.10 -73.43
C LEU A 18 -2.75 5.90 -72.68
N ALA A 19 -1.93 5.30 -71.83
CA ALA A 19 -2.06 5.32 -70.36
C ALA A 19 -1.57 4.01 -69.73
N THR A 20 -0.29 3.91 -69.44
CA THR A 20 0.21 3.00 -68.39
C THR A 20 1.35 3.66 -67.65
N CYS A 21 1.05 4.01 -66.41
CA CYS A 21 1.99 4.47 -65.41
C CYS A 21 3.13 3.48 -65.22
N GLY A 22 4.35 3.99 -65.17
CA GLY A 22 5.57 3.25 -64.87
C GLY A 22 6.75 4.18 -64.97
N ASN A 23 6.75 5.25 -64.16
CA ASN A 23 7.85 6.20 -64.11
C ASN A 23 8.79 5.81 -62.97
N GLU A 24 10.00 5.38 -63.33
CA GLU A 24 11.16 5.54 -62.48
C GLU A 24 11.48 7.03 -62.36
N THR A 25 11.61 7.55 -61.15
CA THR A 25 12.37 8.79 -60.93
C THR A 25 12.91 8.84 -59.51
N LYS A 26 14.25 8.82 -59.46
CA LYS A 26 15.16 9.67 -58.67
C LYS A 26 14.81 9.96 -57.21
N GLU A 27 15.72 9.49 -56.36
CA GLU A 27 15.95 9.94 -54.99
C GLU A 27 15.86 11.46 -54.86
N VAL A 28 14.86 11.90 -54.10
CA VAL A 28 14.87 13.18 -53.38
C VAL A 28 14.60 12.81 -51.93
N ALA A 29 15.60 13.02 -51.08
CA ALA A 29 15.46 12.87 -49.65
C ALA A 29 14.54 13.97 -49.12
N THR A 30 13.28 13.61 -48.86
CA THR A 30 12.35 14.37 -48.02
C THR A 30 12.11 13.58 -46.75
N THR A 31 12.91 13.85 -45.72
CA THR A 31 12.59 13.56 -44.33
C THR A 31 11.55 14.57 -43.85
N ASP A 32 10.28 14.31 -44.13
CA ASP A 32 9.16 14.87 -43.36
C ASP A 32 8.82 13.87 -42.25
N GLN A 33 9.61 13.89 -41.18
CA GLN A 33 9.19 13.40 -39.88
C GLN A 33 8.35 14.51 -39.25
N PRO A 34 7.12 14.24 -38.75
CA PRO A 34 6.42 15.23 -37.94
C PRO A 34 7.31 15.53 -36.74
N PHE A 35 7.71 16.79 -36.61
CA PHE A 35 8.47 17.32 -35.50
C PHE A 35 7.64 17.08 -34.23
N SER A 36 7.91 15.98 -33.52
CA SER A 36 7.42 15.81 -32.16
C SER A 36 8.04 16.95 -31.38
N GLN A 37 7.23 17.94 -31.01
CA GLN A 37 7.68 18.95 -30.08
C GLN A 37 8.26 18.22 -28.86
N PRO A 38 9.46 18.62 -28.37
CA PRO A 38 9.93 18.10 -27.11
C PRO A 38 8.88 18.50 -26.08
N THR A 39 8.12 17.52 -25.58
CA THR A 39 7.39 17.67 -24.34
C THR A 39 8.45 18.05 -23.31
N THR A 40 8.47 19.32 -22.94
CA THR A 40 9.06 19.76 -21.68
C THR A 40 8.43 18.88 -20.62
N GLU A 41 9.17 17.89 -20.12
CA GLU A 41 8.87 17.27 -18.83
C GLU A 41 8.83 18.44 -17.85
N GLU A 42 7.63 18.89 -17.49
CA GLU A 42 7.46 19.77 -16.34
C GLU A 42 8.12 19.05 -15.18
N ALA A 43 9.15 19.66 -14.60
CA ALA A 43 9.79 19.12 -13.42
C ALA A 43 8.71 18.80 -12.38
N GLU A 44 8.62 17.53 -11.96
CA GLU A 44 7.63 17.12 -10.97
C GLU A 44 7.77 18.01 -9.74
N LYS A 45 6.68 18.70 -9.40
CA LYS A 45 6.64 19.56 -8.22
C LYS A 45 6.79 18.68 -6.97
N GLU A 46 7.49 19.20 -5.98
CA GLU A 46 7.63 18.52 -4.69
C GLU A 46 6.26 18.24 -4.08
N ILE A 47 6.04 17.00 -3.65
CA ILE A 47 4.83 16.56 -2.95
C ILE A 47 4.79 17.23 -1.59
N ILE A 48 3.71 17.94 -1.29
CA ILE A 48 3.50 18.59 0.00
C ILE A 48 2.47 17.78 0.78
N VAL A 49 2.91 17.15 1.87
CA VAL A 49 2.01 16.41 2.77
C VAL A 49 1.06 17.35 3.50
N ALA A 50 -0.12 16.86 3.89
CA ALA A 50 -1.12 17.72 4.53
C ALA A 50 -0.63 18.38 5.82
N ALA A 51 0.21 17.67 6.59
CA ALA A 51 0.87 18.20 7.79
C ALA A 51 1.78 19.43 7.52
N ASN A 52 2.25 19.62 6.29
CA ASN A 52 3.01 20.81 5.90
C ASN A 52 2.11 22.01 5.54
N ARG A 53 0.81 21.81 5.32
CA ARG A 53 -0.17 22.85 4.92
C ARG A 53 -0.79 23.56 6.13
N THR A 54 0.08 24.03 7.02
CA THR A 54 -0.29 24.61 8.32
C THR A 54 -1.28 25.78 8.23
N ASP A 55 -1.19 26.60 7.19
CA ASP A 55 -2.09 27.72 6.91
C ASP A 55 -3.54 27.28 6.66
N VAL A 56 -3.73 26.07 6.13
CA VAL A 56 -5.05 25.49 5.84
C VAL A 56 -5.74 25.03 7.13
N TYR A 57 -5.05 24.30 7.99
CA TYR A 57 -5.68 23.61 9.12
C TYR A 57 -5.52 24.32 10.47
N LEU A 58 -4.45 25.10 10.71
CA LEU A 58 -4.27 25.79 11.99
C LEU A 58 -5.44 26.72 12.37
N PRO A 59 -6.03 27.50 11.44
CA PRO A 59 -7.20 28.32 11.78
C PRO A 59 -8.39 27.51 12.29
N LEU A 60 -8.52 26.26 11.84
CA LEU A 60 -9.59 25.35 12.23
C LEU A 60 -9.36 24.72 13.62
N LEU A 61 -8.13 24.72 14.13
CA LEU A 61 -7.75 24.16 15.43
C LEU A 61 -7.74 25.20 16.57
N LYS A 62 -7.63 26.50 16.25
CA LYS A 62 -7.51 27.56 17.25
C LYS A 62 -8.71 27.60 18.20
N GLY A 63 -8.43 27.64 19.50
CA GLY A 63 -9.45 27.71 20.55
C GLY A 63 -10.24 26.41 20.77
N LYS A 64 -9.86 25.31 20.10
CA LYS A 64 -10.45 23.98 20.30
C LYS A 64 -9.57 23.14 21.23
N LYS A 65 -10.23 22.34 22.07
CA LYS A 65 -9.60 21.24 22.81
C LYS A 65 -9.52 20.03 21.90
N ILE A 66 -8.32 19.55 21.59
CA ILE A 66 -8.16 18.43 20.65
C ILE A 66 -7.45 17.24 21.27
N ALA A 67 -7.72 16.07 20.72
CA ALA A 67 -6.81 14.93 20.82
C ALA A 67 -6.17 14.67 19.46
N VAL A 68 -4.95 14.11 19.47
CA VAL A 68 -4.23 13.77 18.24
C VAL A 68 -3.98 12.27 18.18
N VAL A 69 -4.35 11.62 17.08
CA VAL A 69 -3.95 10.24 16.76
C VAL A 69 -2.67 10.31 15.95
N ALA A 70 -1.55 9.89 16.55
CA ALA A 70 -0.21 10.08 15.97
C ALA A 70 0.77 8.98 16.37
N ASN A 71 1.80 8.81 15.55
CA ASN A 71 2.97 7.98 15.80
C ASN A 71 4.25 8.70 15.32
N GLN A 72 5.38 8.00 15.24
CA GLN A 72 6.66 8.58 14.85
C GLN A 72 6.69 9.19 13.44
N THR A 73 5.73 8.83 12.58
CA THR A 73 5.62 9.34 11.20
C THR A 73 4.86 10.66 11.11
N SER A 74 4.20 11.07 12.19
CA SER A 74 3.33 12.25 12.28
C SER A 74 4.16 13.54 12.39
N VAL A 75 4.80 13.91 11.29
CA VAL A 75 5.78 15.01 11.24
C VAL A 75 5.44 16.04 10.17
N ILE A 76 5.87 17.27 10.44
CA ILE A 76 5.96 18.40 9.52
C ILE A 76 7.40 18.45 9.00
N PHE A 77 7.58 18.32 7.69
CA PHE A 77 8.91 18.35 7.07
C PHE A 77 9.44 19.77 6.92
N LYS A 78 10.76 19.91 7.01
CA LYS A 78 11.52 21.16 6.85
C LYS A 78 12.70 20.88 5.92
N SER A 79 13.34 21.93 5.41
CA SER A 79 14.51 21.80 4.53
C SER A 79 15.66 21.00 5.15
N ASP A 80 15.77 20.97 6.48
CA ASP A 80 16.86 20.37 7.24
C ASP A 80 16.40 19.29 8.24
N GLY A 81 15.20 18.73 8.06
CA GLY A 81 14.69 17.66 8.90
C GLY A 81 13.19 17.69 9.05
N HIS A 82 12.69 17.42 10.26
CA HIS A 82 11.27 17.44 10.54
C HIS A 82 11.00 17.78 12.00
N THR A 83 9.75 18.10 12.31
CA THR A 83 9.27 18.26 13.69
C THR A 83 7.95 17.54 13.82
N HIS A 84 7.76 16.82 14.92
CA HIS A 84 6.52 16.11 15.17
C HIS A 84 5.34 17.08 15.19
N VAL A 85 4.19 16.69 14.64
CA VAL A 85 2.99 17.53 14.53
C VAL A 85 2.54 18.00 15.91
N VAL A 86 2.43 17.11 16.89
CA VAL A 86 2.12 17.45 18.29
C VAL A 86 3.06 18.52 18.86
N ASP A 87 4.39 18.38 18.67
CA ASP A 87 5.35 19.38 19.17
C ASP A 87 5.14 20.74 18.52
N SER A 88 4.85 20.74 17.22
CA SER A 88 4.61 21.95 16.43
C SER A 88 3.31 22.64 16.86
N LEU A 89 2.24 21.88 17.05
CA LEU A 89 0.94 22.38 17.49
C LEU A 89 1.01 22.98 18.90
N LEU A 90 1.70 22.32 19.84
CA LEU A 90 1.91 22.88 21.18
C LEU A 90 2.70 24.18 21.15
N SER A 91 3.72 24.29 20.29
CA SER A 91 4.49 25.54 20.13
C SER A 91 3.69 26.70 19.52
N LEU A 92 2.50 26.41 18.99
CA LEU A 92 1.56 27.35 18.38
C LEU A 92 0.31 27.56 19.25
N ASP A 93 0.41 27.22 20.54
CA ASP A 93 -0.65 27.38 21.55
C ASP A 93 -1.96 26.66 21.20
N ILE A 94 -1.87 25.51 20.51
CA ILE A 94 -3.03 24.62 20.30
C ILE A 94 -3.24 23.75 21.55
N ASP A 95 -4.48 23.72 22.03
CA ASP A 95 -4.87 23.07 23.29
C ASP A 95 -5.06 21.54 23.11
N ILE A 96 -3.95 20.80 23.13
CA ILE A 96 -3.94 19.34 23.05
C ILE A 96 -4.18 18.73 24.43
N GLN A 97 -5.25 17.97 24.60
CA GLN A 97 -5.59 17.31 25.87
C GLN A 97 -4.77 16.03 26.07
N HIS A 98 -4.65 15.21 25.02
CA HIS A 98 -3.92 13.95 25.04
C HIS A 98 -3.66 13.45 23.61
N VAL A 99 -2.84 12.40 23.50
CA VAL A 99 -2.50 11.75 22.24
C VAL A 99 -2.95 10.30 22.28
N PHE A 100 -3.62 9.85 21.22
CA PHE A 100 -3.88 8.44 20.99
C PHE A 100 -2.73 7.83 20.16
N ALA A 101 -2.03 6.86 20.73
CA ALA A 101 -0.90 6.19 20.09
C ALA A 101 -1.30 4.78 19.61
N PRO A 102 -1.21 4.47 18.31
CA PRO A 102 -1.52 3.14 17.77
C PRO A 102 -0.39 2.13 18.04
N GLU A 103 -0.32 1.07 17.24
CA GLU A 103 0.81 0.12 17.27
C GLU A 103 2.16 0.81 16.99
N HIS A 104 3.24 0.28 17.59
CA HIS A 104 4.62 0.83 17.60
C HIS A 104 4.81 2.13 18.38
N GLY A 105 3.73 2.67 18.96
CA GLY A 105 3.76 3.79 19.90
C GLY A 105 3.99 5.16 19.26
N PHE A 106 4.12 6.19 20.10
CA PHE A 106 4.08 7.59 19.69
C PHE A 106 5.40 8.11 19.10
N ARG A 107 6.54 7.74 19.70
CA ARG A 107 7.88 8.22 19.28
C ARG A 107 8.70 7.15 18.55
N GLY A 108 8.11 5.98 18.28
CA GLY A 108 8.77 4.87 17.56
C GLY A 108 9.69 4.01 18.43
N ASP A 109 9.55 4.11 19.75
CA ASP A 109 10.40 3.42 20.74
C ASP A 109 9.93 1.98 21.06
N TYR A 110 8.86 1.46 20.42
CA TYR A 110 8.27 0.14 20.73
C TYR A 110 8.32 -0.84 19.55
N ASP A 111 8.53 -2.13 19.86
CA ASP A 111 8.60 -3.22 18.88
C ASP A 111 7.24 -3.56 18.23
N ALA A 112 7.25 -4.38 17.17
CA ALA A 112 6.03 -4.94 16.58
C ALA A 112 5.36 -5.98 17.48
N GLY A 113 4.05 -5.83 17.72
CA GLY A 113 3.28 -6.70 18.60
C GLY A 113 3.50 -6.49 20.10
N GLU A 114 4.32 -5.52 20.53
CA GLU A 114 4.43 -5.19 21.95
C GLU A 114 3.17 -4.49 22.49
N HIS A 115 2.86 -4.76 23.76
CA HIS A 115 1.80 -4.06 24.46
C HIS A 115 2.25 -2.61 24.74
N VAL A 116 1.88 -1.70 23.85
CA VAL A 116 1.92 -0.26 24.13
C VAL A 116 0.89 -0.01 25.23
N ASN A 117 1.35 0.41 26.41
CA ASN A 117 0.49 0.81 27.52
C ASN A 117 0.30 2.34 27.51
N ASN A 118 -0.71 2.82 28.23
CA ASN A 118 -0.82 4.24 28.50
C ASN A 118 0.47 4.74 29.19
N SER A 119 0.92 5.92 28.80
CA SER A 119 2.16 6.52 29.29
C SER A 119 2.09 8.04 29.20
N THR A 120 3.20 8.72 29.47
CA THR A 120 3.32 10.17 29.36
C THR A 120 4.48 10.49 28.44
N ASP A 121 4.27 11.36 27.47
CA ASP A 121 5.35 11.83 26.60
C ASP A 121 6.31 12.70 27.42
N LYS A 122 7.55 12.23 27.58
CA LYS A 122 8.54 12.90 28.45
C LYS A 122 8.88 14.33 28.00
N LYS A 123 8.71 14.63 26.71
CA LYS A 123 9.03 15.93 26.13
C LYS A 123 7.92 16.95 26.39
N THR A 124 6.66 16.56 26.17
CA THR A 124 5.51 17.49 26.21
C THR A 124 4.71 17.41 27.50
N GLY A 125 4.84 16.32 28.27
CA GLY A 125 4.02 16.03 29.44
C GLY A 125 2.61 15.54 29.12
N LEU A 126 2.26 15.38 27.84
CA LEU A 126 0.95 14.90 27.42
C LEU A 126 0.74 13.43 27.78
N GLU A 127 -0.50 13.08 28.14
CA GLU A 127 -0.92 11.69 28.26
C GLU A 127 -0.93 11.02 26.89
N LEU A 128 -0.34 9.83 26.83
CA LEU A 128 -0.36 8.92 25.69
C LEU A 128 -1.30 7.77 26.00
N ILE A 129 -2.42 7.71 25.29
CA ILE A 129 -3.43 6.66 25.40
C ILE A 129 -3.20 5.63 24.31
N SER A 130 -2.99 4.37 24.67
CA SER A 130 -2.74 3.30 23.70
C SER A 130 -4.02 2.89 22.99
N LEU A 131 -3.98 2.87 21.66
CA LEU A 131 -4.99 2.29 20.77
C LEU A 131 -4.60 0.89 20.27
N HIS A 132 -4.04 0.06 21.16
CA HIS A 132 -3.59 -1.30 20.82
C HIS A 132 -4.19 -2.40 21.73
N GLY A 133 -4.02 -3.65 21.35
CA GLY A 133 -4.49 -4.81 22.11
C GLY A 133 -6.01 -4.81 22.32
N LYS A 134 -6.45 -4.75 23.58
CA LYS A 134 -7.89 -4.71 23.94
C LYS A 134 -8.52 -3.32 23.80
N ASN A 135 -7.70 -2.26 23.70
CA ASN A 135 -8.16 -0.88 23.71
C ASN A 135 -8.00 -0.22 22.32
N ARG A 136 -8.48 -0.83 21.23
CA ARG A 136 -8.23 -0.33 19.86
C ARG A 136 -9.13 0.83 19.43
N LYS A 137 -10.22 1.08 20.16
CA LYS A 137 -11.22 2.13 19.91
C LYS A 137 -11.19 3.10 21.10
N PRO A 138 -11.10 4.43 20.88
CA PRO A 138 -11.22 5.40 21.96
C PRO A 138 -12.50 5.17 22.76
N THR A 139 -12.43 5.25 24.08
CA THR A 139 -13.64 5.17 24.92
C THR A 139 -14.38 6.50 24.95
N GLN A 140 -15.66 6.47 25.29
CA GLN A 140 -16.50 7.67 25.33
C GLN A 140 -16.04 8.66 26.42
N GLU A 141 -15.38 8.17 27.47
CA GLU A 141 -14.74 8.98 28.51
C GLU A 141 -13.48 9.67 28.00
N GLN A 142 -12.69 8.99 27.16
CA GLN A 142 -11.48 9.57 26.56
C GLN A 142 -11.82 10.69 25.57
N LEU A 143 -13.03 10.66 24.99
CA LEU A 143 -13.52 11.71 24.09
C LEU A 143 -14.24 12.87 24.81
N GLU A 144 -14.44 12.78 26.13
CA GLU A 144 -15.20 13.78 26.88
C GLU A 144 -14.49 15.15 26.87
N GLY A 145 -15.23 16.21 26.56
CA GLY A 145 -14.72 17.58 26.55
C GLY A 145 -13.76 17.93 25.40
N LEU A 146 -13.55 17.03 24.44
CA LEU A 146 -12.88 17.33 23.18
C LEU A 146 -13.82 18.04 22.22
N ASP A 147 -13.29 18.94 21.41
CA ASP A 147 -13.98 19.62 20.31
C ASP A 147 -13.68 18.98 18.95
N LEU A 148 -12.56 18.24 18.84
CA LEU A 148 -12.08 17.63 17.60
C LEU A 148 -11.03 16.55 17.87
N VAL A 149 -10.99 15.51 17.03
CA VAL A 149 -9.88 14.55 16.97
C VAL A 149 -9.12 14.74 15.65
N LEU A 150 -7.81 15.03 15.75
CA LEU A 150 -6.91 15.14 14.61
C LEU A 150 -6.22 13.80 14.35
N PHE A 151 -6.26 13.28 13.14
CA PHE A 151 -5.60 12.04 12.74
C PHE A 151 -4.49 12.35 11.74
N ASP A 152 -3.27 11.91 12.04
CA ASP A 152 -2.11 12.08 11.17
C ASP A 152 -1.15 10.89 11.29
N ILE A 153 -1.21 9.90 10.40
CA ILE A 153 -0.32 8.73 10.40
C ILE A 153 0.00 8.31 8.97
N GLN A 154 1.27 7.99 8.69
CA GLN A 154 1.70 7.44 7.40
C GLN A 154 1.29 5.96 7.26
N ASP A 155 0.42 5.67 6.30
CA ASP A 155 0.06 4.30 5.89
C ASP A 155 0.98 3.77 4.76
N VAL A 156 0.80 2.52 4.34
CA VAL A 156 1.56 1.88 3.24
C VAL A 156 0.68 1.29 2.14
N GLY A 157 -0.64 1.49 2.19
CA GLY A 157 -1.57 1.10 1.13
C GLY A 157 -1.98 -0.36 1.13
N VAL A 158 -1.84 -1.06 2.26
CA VAL A 158 -2.12 -2.51 2.36
C VAL A 158 -3.09 -2.77 3.50
N ARG A 159 -4.17 -3.50 3.23
CA ARG A 159 -5.30 -3.68 4.15
C ARG A 159 -4.92 -4.22 5.53
N PHE A 160 -3.97 -5.14 5.61
CA PHE A 160 -3.49 -5.69 6.89
C PHE A 160 -2.47 -4.80 7.62
N TYR A 161 -2.12 -3.65 7.05
CA TYR A 161 -1.44 -2.57 7.76
C TYR A 161 -2.49 -1.76 8.53
N THR A 162 -2.47 -1.85 9.85
CA THR A 162 -3.68 -1.67 10.66
C THR A 162 -4.05 -0.22 10.95
N TYR A 163 -3.35 0.76 10.39
CA TYR A 163 -3.66 2.18 10.65
C TYR A 163 -4.98 2.63 10.04
N ILE A 164 -5.41 2.06 8.90
CA ILE A 164 -6.77 2.29 8.39
C ILE A 164 -7.87 1.70 9.30
N ALA A 165 -7.57 0.60 10.01
CA ALA A 165 -8.49 0.02 11.00
C ALA A 165 -8.54 0.88 12.27
N THR A 166 -7.39 1.39 12.73
CA THR A 166 -7.35 2.40 13.82
C THR A 166 -8.16 3.63 13.45
N MET A 167 -7.98 4.18 12.24
CA MET A 167 -8.74 5.34 11.78
C MET A 167 -10.25 5.08 11.79
N GLN A 168 -10.68 3.93 11.26
CA GLN A 168 -12.09 3.56 11.27
C GLN A 168 -12.66 3.49 12.69
N LEU A 169 -11.96 2.85 13.64
CA LEU A 169 -12.40 2.77 15.03
C LEU A 169 -12.47 4.15 15.71
N VAL A 170 -11.52 5.04 15.42
CA VAL A 170 -11.54 6.44 15.89
C VAL A 170 -12.76 7.16 15.33
N MET A 171 -13.01 7.05 14.01
CA MET A 171 -14.17 7.66 13.36
C MET A 171 -15.49 7.13 13.93
N GLU A 172 -15.60 5.83 14.20
CA GLU A 172 -16.78 5.24 14.84
C GLU A 172 -17.02 5.81 16.24
N ALA A 173 -15.98 5.86 17.09
CA ALA A 173 -16.09 6.39 18.44
C ALA A 173 -16.48 7.87 18.44
N CYS A 174 -15.93 8.64 17.50
CA CYS A 174 -16.22 10.06 17.30
C CYS A 174 -17.65 10.27 16.76
N ALA A 175 -18.11 9.43 15.81
CA ALA A 175 -19.49 9.45 15.32
C ALA A 175 -20.51 9.10 16.42
N GLU A 176 -20.16 8.21 17.35
CA GLU A 176 -20.98 7.88 18.51
C GLU A 176 -21.14 9.06 19.48
N LYS A 177 -20.06 9.82 19.70
CA LYS A 177 -20.03 10.96 20.63
C LYS A 177 -20.53 12.26 20.00
N GLY A 178 -20.45 12.38 18.67
CA GLY A 178 -20.67 13.64 17.95
C GLY A 178 -19.45 14.55 17.93
N ILE A 179 -18.23 13.98 17.99
CA ILE A 179 -16.97 14.73 17.90
C ILE A 179 -16.49 14.75 16.45
N PRO A 180 -16.18 15.91 15.85
CA PRO A 180 -15.59 15.98 14.51
C PRO A 180 -14.21 15.31 14.43
N VAL A 181 -13.88 14.76 13.26
CA VAL A 181 -12.57 14.20 12.94
C VAL A 181 -11.94 15.00 11.81
N MET A 182 -10.67 15.37 11.98
CA MET A 182 -9.85 15.94 10.93
C MET A 182 -8.74 14.97 10.55
N VAL A 183 -8.59 14.65 9.26
CA VAL A 183 -7.50 13.81 8.75
C VAL A 183 -6.51 14.68 8.00
N LEU A 184 -5.24 14.63 8.41
CA LEU A 184 -4.12 15.14 7.61
C LEU A 184 -3.70 14.02 6.67
N ASP A 185 -4.03 14.18 5.38
CA ASP A 185 -3.77 13.15 4.40
C ASP A 185 -2.26 12.94 4.15
N ARG A 186 -1.89 11.72 3.78
CA ARG A 186 -0.51 11.31 3.50
C ARG A 186 -0.43 10.47 2.21
N PRO A 187 0.67 10.58 1.44
CA PRO A 187 0.84 9.80 0.21
C PRO A 187 0.74 8.30 0.49
N ASN A 188 0.05 7.57 -0.37
CA ASN A 188 0.07 6.11 -0.34
C ASN A 188 1.21 5.59 -1.24
N PRO A 189 2.26 4.93 -0.70
CA PRO A 189 3.37 4.42 -1.51
C PRO A 189 2.98 3.26 -2.46
N ASN A 190 1.85 2.60 -2.20
CA ASN A 190 1.20 1.62 -3.08
C ASN A 190 -0.08 2.19 -3.73
N GLY A 191 -0.22 3.51 -3.83
CA GLY A 191 -1.41 4.20 -4.34
C GLY A 191 -1.67 4.03 -5.84
N HIS A 192 -0.66 3.58 -6.59
CA HIS A 192 -0.65 3.50 -8.06
C HIS A 192 -1.43 2.32 -8.64
N TYR A 193 -1.92 1.39 -7.82
CA TYR A 193 -2.66 0.21 -8.29
C TYR A 193 -3.68 -0.30 -7.26
N VAL A 194 -4.56 -1.19 -7.72
CA VAL A 194 -5.53 -1.92 -6.89
C VAL A 194 -5.44 -3.39 -7.25
N ASP A 195 -5.15 -4.24 -6.27
CA ASP A 195 -5.01 -5.68 -6.51
C ASP A 195 -5.15 -6.50 -5.21
N GLY A 196 -5.19 -7.82 -5.39
CA GLY A 196 -5.14 -8.82 -4.33
C GLY A 196 -6.51 -9.25 -3.78
N PRO A 197 -6.52 -10.28 -2.92
CA PRO A 197 -7.74 -10.91 -2.43
C PRO A 197 -8.59 -9.92 -1.63
N THR A 198 -9.86 -9.80 -1.98
CA THR A 198 -10.83 -8.92 -1.28
C THR A 198 -11.32 -9.53 0.03
N MET A 199 -11.53 -8.68 1.03
CA MET A 199 -12.04 -9.08 2.34
C MET A 199 -13.52 -9.45 2.26
N GLU A 200 -13.87 -10.61 2.78
CA GLU A 200 -15.24 -11.07 2.94
C GLU A 200 -15.76 -10.77 4.36
N ALA A 201 -17.06 -10.50 4.48
CA ALA A 201 -17.70 -10.13 5.75
C ALA A 201 -17.45 -11.16 6.87
N ALA A 202 -17.41 -12.45 6.54
CA ALA A 202 -17.19 -13.53 7.51
C ALA A 202 -15.78 -13.55 8.12
N HIS A 203 -14.84 -12.82 7.50
CA HIS A 203 -13.42 -12.87 7.83
C HIS A 203 -12.86 -11.51 8.27
N THR A 204 -13.73 -10.50 8.40
CA THR A 204 -13.34 -9.17 8.89
C THR A 204 -12.69 -9.27 10.27
N SER A 205 -11.63 -8.49 10.47
CA SER A 205 -10.91 -8.40 11.73
C SER A 205 -10.17 -7.06 11.79
N PHE A 206 -9.33 -6.85 12.80
CA PHE A 206 -8.47 -5.67 12.83
C PHE A 206 -7.45 -5.62 11.68
N LEU A 207 -7.19 -6.74 10.98
CA LEU A 207 -6.38 -6.79 9.75
C LEU A 207 -7.17 -6.42 8.48
N GLY A 208 -8.43 -6.01 8.63
CA GLY A 208 -9.30 -5.59 7.55
C GLY A 208 -10.75 -5.55 8.02
N MET A 209 -11.26 -4.35 8.27
CA MET A 209 -12.61 -4.13 8.82
C MET A 209 -13.66 -3.92 7.73
N THR A 210 -13.24 -3.66 6.49
CA THR A 210 -14.10 -3.34 5.34
C THR A 210 -13.84 -4.30 4.19
N LYS A 211 -14.82 -4.45 3.30
CA LYS A 211 -14.78 -5.37 2.14
C LYS A 211 -13.98 -4.78 0.97
N ILE A 212 -12.73 -4.41 1.24
CA ILE A 212 -11.82 -3.82 0.26
C ILE A 212 -10.77 -4.83 -0.23
N PRO A 213 -10.21 -4.64 -1.45
CA PRO A 213 -9.05 -5.38 -1.92
C PRO A 213 -7.86 -5.28 -0.96
N LEU A 214 -6.88 -6.16 -1.13
CA LEU A 214 -5.68 -6.14 -0.29
C LEU A 214 -4.89 -4.84 -0.47
N VAL A 215 -4.62 -4.46 -1.72
CA VAL A 215 -4.08 -3.16 -2.09
C VAL A 215 -5.24 -2.36 -2.64
N TYR A 216 -5.64 -1.34 -1.89
CA TYR A 216 -6.86 -0.57 -2.17
C TYR A 216 -6.58 0.72 -2.96
N GLY A 217 -5.30 1.11 -3.09
CA GLY A 217 -4.88 2.19 -3.99
C GLY A 217 -5.50 3.55 -3.69
N MET A 218 -5.78 3.86 -2.43
CA MET A 218 -6.31 5.15 -1.99
C MET A 218 -5.41 5.74 -0.91
N THR A 219 -5.37 7.06 -0.75
CA THR A 219 -4.79 7.67 0.43
C THR A 219 -5.64 7.39 1.67
N ILE A 220 -5.10 7.67 2.85
CA ILE A 220 -5.85 7.48 4.10
C ILE A 220 -7.03 8.47 4.20
N GLY A 221 -6.89 9.68 3.67
CA GLY A 221 -7.96 10.68 3.56
C GLY A 221 -9.08 10.27 2.60
N GLU A 222 -8.74 9.74 1.42
CA GLU A 222 -9.72 9.18 0.47
C GLU A 222 -10.46 7.98 1.08
N TYR A 223 -9.74 7.08 1.75
CA TYR A 223 -10.35 5.95 2.46
C TYR A 223 -11.29 6.43 3.57
N ALA A 224 -10.92 7.47 4.34
CA ALA A 224 -11.78 8.07 5.36
C ALA A 224 -13.10 8.60 4.77
N ASN A 225 -13.03 9.38 3.68
CA ASN A 225 -14.21 9.88 2.99
C ASN A 225 -15.10 8.72 2.52
N MET A 226 -14.52 7.71 1.88
CA MET A 226 -15.27 6.54 1.38
C MET A 226 -16.00 5.81 2.50
N ILE A 227 -15.33 5.44 3.60
CA ILE A 227 -15.99 4.68 4.67
C ILE A 227 -17.07 5.49 5.40
N ASN A 228 -16.89 6.81 5.48
CA ASN A 228 -17.87 7.70 6.07
C ASN A 228 -19.11 7.80 5.17
N ASP A 229 -18.92 8.00 3.86
CA ASP A 229 -20.02 8.25 2.94
C ASP A 229 -20.78 7.02 2.47
N GLU A 230 -20.09 5.87 2.36
CA GLU A 230 -20.72 4.58 2.11
C GLU A 230 -21.37 3.96 3.37
N LEU A 231 -21.37 4.69 4.49
CA LEU A 231 -21.95 4.27 5.78
C LEU A 231 -21.35 2.96 6.33
N TRP A 232 -20.03 2.81 6.19
CA TRP A 232 -19.30 1.61 6.64
C TRP A 232 -18.80 1.72 8.09
N LEU A 233 -19.03 2.84 8.75
CA LEU A 233 -18.86 2.95 10.20
C LEU A 233 -19.97 2.17 10.93
N ASP A 234 -19.67 1.69 12.13
CA ASP A 234 -20.62 0.94 12.96
C ASP A 234 -21.97 1.66 13.13
N GLY A 235 -23.05 0.89 13.03
CA GLY A 235 -24.43 1.39 13.05
C GLY A 235 -24.83 2.26 11.85
N GLY A 236 -24.04 2.31 10.77
CA GLY A 236 -24.33 3.14 9.60
C GLY A 236 -24.26 4.64 9.89
N LYS A 237 -23.41 5.03 10.85
CA LYS A 237 -23.23 6.43 11.27
C LYS A 237 -22.28 7.17 10.33
N LYS A 238 -22.33 8.50 10.41
CA LYS A 238 -21.31 9.39 9.85
C LYS A 238 -20.70 10.23 10.95
N VAL A 239 -19.40 10.49 10.83
CA VAL A 239 -18.71 11.53 11.60
C VAL A 239 -18.65 12.81 10.77
N ASP A 240 -18.66 13.96 11.43
CA ASP A 240 -18.29 15.23 10.79
C ASP A 240 -16.79 15.16 10.44
N LEU A 241 -16.49 14.91 9.16
CA LEU A 241 -15.15 14.60 8.67
C LEU A 241 -14.62 15.77 7.84
N THR A 242 -13.40 16.22 8.18
CA THR A 242 -12.63 17.14 7.35
C THR A 242 -11.33 16.46 6.92
N VAL A 243 -11.08 16.34 5.62
CA VAL A 243 -9.80 15.85 5.09
C VAL A 243 -9.00 17.04 4.55
N ILE A 244 -7.76 17.20 5.01
CA ILE A 244 -6.81 18.17 4.47
C ILE A 244 -6.01 17.45 3.38
N PRO A 245 -6.15 17.81 2.09
CA PRO A 245 -5.51 17.07 1.02
C PRO A 245 -4.02 17.43 0.87
N LEU A 246 -3.30 16.54 0.21
CA LEU A 246 -1.94 16.74 -0.30
C LEU A 246 -1.91 17.84 -1.37
N GLU A 247 -0.73 18.40 -1.65
CA GLU A 247 -0.48 19.14 -2.90
C GLU A 247 0.55 18.39 -3.75
N ASN A 248 0.41 18.52 -5.07
CA ASN A 248 1.30 17.94 -6.07
C ASN A 248 1.41 16.41 -6.03
N TRP A 249 0.47 15.71 -5.39
CA TRP A 249 0.39 14.25 -5.42
C TRP A 249 -0.61 13.77 -6.47
N LYS A 250 -0.28 12.66 -7.12
CA LYS A 250 -1.17 11.85 -7.97
C LYS A 250 -0.98 10.38 -7.61
N HIS A 251 -1.94 9.53 -7.93
CA HIS A 251 -1.84 8.09 -7.65
C HIS A 251 -0.59 7.44 -8.26
N GLU A 252 -0.13 7.93 -9.43
CA GLU A 252 1.05 7.41 -10.12
C GLU A 252 2.38 7.88 -9.50
N SER A 253 2.36 8.95 -8.70
CA SER A 253 3.55 9.52 -8.08
C SER A 253 4.28 8.46 -7.25
N PHE A 254 5.60 8.39 -7.42
CA PHE A 254 6.45 7.62 -6.52
C PHE A 254 6.72 8.45 -5.26
N TYR A 255 6.58 7.82 -4.08
CA TYR A 255 6.86 8.48 -2.81
C TYR A 255 7.66 7.56 -1.89
N SER A 256 8.97 7.82 -1.79
CA SER A 256 9.86 7.16 -0.83
C SER A 256 9.56 7.68 0.57
N LEU A 257 9.25 6.79 1.52
CA LEU A 257 8.91 7.21 2.88
C LEU A 257 10.15 7.74 3.60
N PRO A 258 10.16 9.01 4.07
CA PRO A 258 11.33 9.58 4.73
C PRO A 258 11.54 9.04 6.15
N ILE A 259 10.49 8.46 6.75
CA ILE A 259 10.52 7.82 8.07
C ILE A 259 9.93 6.42 7.91
N ARG A 260 10.59 5.42 8.51
CA ARG A 260 10.11 4.04 8.52
C ARG A 260 8.71 3.98 9.16
N PRO A 261 7.70 3.46 8.46
CA PRO A 261 6.34 3.40 9.00
C PRO A 261 6.24 2.33 10.10
N SER A 262 7.07 1.28 10.03
CA SER A 262 7.28 0.31 11.11
C SER A 262 8.73 -0.17 11.15
N PRO A 263 9.17 -0.81 12.26
CA PRO A 263 10.49 -1.43 12.35
C PRO A 263 10.77 -2.49 11.25
N ASN A 264 9.73 -3.05 10.64
CA ASN A 264 9.84 -4.15 9.67
C ASN A 264 9.64 -3.74 8.22
N LEU A 265 9.31 -2.48 7.94
CA LEU A 265 9.30 -1.92 6.58
C LEU A 265 10.42 -0.89 6.46
N PRO A 266 11.69 -1.35 6.38
CA PRO A 266 12.84 -0.47 6.50
C PRO A 266 13.11 0.41 5.29
N ASN A 267 12.56 0.09 4.11
CA ASN A 267 12.86 0.73 2.82
C ASN A 267 11.76 0.49 1.75
N ASP A 268 11.89 1.13 0.60
CA ASP A 268 10.91 1.06 -0.51
C ASP A 268 10.73 -0.35 -1.09
N THR A 269 11.80 -1.15 -1.14
CA THR A 269 11.73 -2.55 -1.60
C THR A 269 10.84 -3.37 -0.66
N SER A 270 10.99 -3.20 0.65
CA SER A 270 10.12 -3.88 1.63
C SER A 270 8.66 -3.45 1.51
N ILE A 271 8.40 -2.16 1.29
CA ILE A 271 7.04 -1.61 1.10
C ILE A 271 6.39 -2.15 -0.17
N THR A 272 7.18 -2.26 -1.25
CA THR A 272 6.76 -2.82 -2.53
C THR A 272 6.38 -4.30 -2.40
N LEU A 273 7.19 -5.08 -1.69
CA LEU A 273 7.00 -6.52 -1.54
C LEU A 273 5.97 -6.88 -0.46
N TYR A 274 5.67 -5.97 0.46
CA TYR A 274 4.81 -6.21 1.62
C TYR A 274 3.42 -6.75 1.28
N PRO A 275 2.70 -6.28 0.24
CA PRO A 275 1.41 -6.88 -0.16
C PRO A 275 1.50 -8.39 -0.42
N SER A 276 2.59 -8.86 -1.03
CA SER A 276 2.79 -10.26 -1.40
C SER A 276 3.41 -11.06 -0.25
N LEU A 277 4.51 -10.57 0.34
CA LEU A 277 5.23 -11.26 1.41
C LEU A 277 4.53 -11.20 2.77
N GLY A 278 3.65 -10.23 2.99
CA GLY A 278 2.81 -10.15 4.19
C GLY A 278 1.89 -11.37 4.35
N MET A 279 1.57 -12.09 3.26
CA MET A 279 0.81 -13.34 3.32
C MET A 279 1.52 -14.44 4.12
N PHE A 280 2.86 -14.42 4.17
CA PHE A 280 3.62 -15.36 4.99
C PHE A 280 3.40 -15.17 6.49
N GLU A 281 2.84 -14.04 6.93
CA GLU A 281 2.42 -13.88 8.33
C GLU A 281 1.37 -14.91 8.76
N GLY A 282 0.53 -15.35 7.83
CA GLY A 282 -0.41 -16.45 7.99
C GLY A 282 0.19 -17.86 7.83
N THR A 283 1.51 -18.01 7.77
CA THR A 283 2.19 -19.30 7.56
C THR A 283 3.28 -19.54 8.61
N ASN A 284 3.91 -20.70 8.61
CA ASN A 284 5.13 -20.95 9.39
C ASN A 284 6.42 -20.53 8.68
N VAL A 285 6.35 -19.98 7.46
CA VAL A 285 7.52 -19.47 6.72
C VAL A 285 7.93 -18.11 7.27
N ASN A 286 9.24 -17.88 7.39
CA ASN A 286 9.80 -16.59 7.80
C ASN A 286 9.82 -15.63 6.59
N ALA A 287 9.34 -14.39 6.76
CA ALA A 287 9.32 -13.35 5.73
C ALA A 287 10.50 -12.35 5.86
N GLY A 288 11.69 -12.86 6.19
CA GLY A 288 12.90 -12.07 6.43
C GLY A 288 13.02 -11.42 7.82
N ARG A 289 12.01 -11.57 8.69
CA ARG A 289 12.07 -11.07 10.08
C ARG A 289 13.24 -11.70 10.84
N GLY A 290 13.89 -10.91 11.70
CA GLY A 290 15.13 -11.32 12.36
C GLY A 290 16.37 -11.25 11.46
N THR A 291 16.29 -10.46 10.38
CA THR A 291 17.40 -10.04 9.53
C THR A 291 17.26 -8.53 9.27
N GLU A 292 18.20 -7.91 8.56
CA GLU A 292 18.09 -6.51 8.08
C GLU A 292 17.25 -6.37 6.79
N PHE A 293 16.66 -7.47 6.32
CA PHE A 293 15.94 -7.58 5.04
C PHE A 293 14.51 -8.07 5.27
N GLN A 294 13.83 -7.55 6.30
CA GLN A 294 12.44 -7.88 6.57
C GLN A 294 11.56 -7.51 5.36
N PHE A 295 10.65 -8.43 5.01
CA PHE A 295 9.82 -8.36 3.80
C PHE A 295 10.61 -8.13 2.51
N GLN A 296 11.84 -8.63 2.44
CA GLN A 296 12.66 -8.65 1.23
C GLN A 296 13.22 -10.05 0.94
N ARG A 297 12.69 -11.07 1.61
CA ARG A 297 13.03 -12.49 1.45
C ARG A 297 11.99 -13.36 2.12
N TYR A 298 12.00 -14.63 1.76
CA TYR A 298 11.26 -15.66 2.49
C TYR A 298 12.07 -16.94 2.58
N GLY A 299 11.78 -17.75 3.59
CA GLY A 299 12.38 -19.07 3.75
C GLY A 299 11.97 -19.77 5.03
N ALA A 300 12.22 -21.07 5.09
CA ALA A 300 12.03 -21.87 6.30
C ALA A 300 12.99 -23.06 6.32
N SER A 301 13.22 -23.66 7.49
CA SER A 301 14.08 -24.84 7.61
C SER A 301 13.45 -26.12 7.05
N PHE A 302 12.15 -26.08 6.73
CA PHE A 302 11.37 -27.19 6.20
C PHE A 302 11.08 -27.07 4.70
N LEU A 303 11.67 -26.08 4.00
CA LEU A 303 11.68 -26.05 2.54
C LEU A 303 12.80 -26.95 1.99
N ASP A 304 12.59 -27.54 0.82
CA ASP A 304 13.55 -28.45 0.17
C ASP A 304 14.86 -27.72 -0.17
N ALA A 305 15.96 -28.13 0.47
CA ALA A 305 17.28 -27.54 0.28
C ALA A 305 17.79 -27.65 -1.17
N ASN A 306 17.29 -28.60 -1.98
CA ASN A 306 17.69 -28.74 -3.38
C ASN A 306 16.95 -27.77 -4.32
N ALA A 307 15.91 -27.09 -3.83
CA ALA A 307 15.12 -26.15 -4.62
C ALA A 307 15.64 -24.70 -4.54
N TYR A 308 16.61 -24.41 -3.67
CA TYR A 308 17.05 -23.04 -3.36
C TYR A 308 18.57 -22.92 -3.22
N ASP A 309 19.12 -21.89 -3.84
CA ASP A 309 20.55 -21.52 -3.72
C ASP A 309 20.81 -20.44 -2.64
N PHE A 310 19.75 -19.92 -2.02
CA PHE A 310 19.83 -18.88 -1.00
C PHE A 310 19.42 -19.41 0.37
N THR A 311 20.20 -19.06 1.40
CA THR A 311 19.94 -19.43 2.79
C THR A 311 20.19 -18.27 3.74
N TYR A 312 19.50 -18.29 4.88
CA TYR A 312 19.72 -17.33 5.96
C TYR A 312 19.28 -17.91 7.31
N THR A 313 19.70 -17.29 8.41
CA THR A 313 19.31 -17.69 9.77
C THR A 313 18.71 -16.49 10.50
N PRO A 314 17.38 -16.47 10.72
CA PRO A 314 16.73 -15.44 11.53
C PRO A 314 17.28 -15.39 12.96
N LYS A 315 17.51 -14.19 13.48
CA LYS A 315 17.91 -13.93 14.88
C LYS A 315 17.12 -12.76 15.46
N PRO A 316 16.89 -12.71 16.78
CA PRO A 316 16.25 -11.56 17.40
C PRO A 316 16.96 -10.24 17.02
N ASN A 317 16.18 -9.23 16.63
CA ASN A 317 16.66 -7.88 16.36
C ASN A 317 15.57 -6.84 16.72
N PHE A 318 15.84 -5.55 16.50
CA PHE A 318 14.89 -4.46 16.75
C PHE A 318 13.58 -4.60 15.95
N GLY A 319 13.60 -5.26 14.79
CA GLY A 319 12.38 -5.50 14.01
C GLY A 319 11.53 -6.65 14.56
N SER A 320 12.16 -7.64 15.20
CA SER A 320 11.49 -8.84 15.69
C SER A 320 12.30 -9.51 16.79
N LYS A 321 11.81 -9.43 18.03
CA LYS A 321 12.39 -10.11 19.19
C LYS A 321 12.23 -11.64 19.17
N TYR A 322 11.18 -12.12 18.50
CA TYR A 322 10.84 -13.54 18.38
C TYR A 322 10.50 -13.90 16.92
N PRO A 323 11.48 -13.89 16.00
CA PRO A 323 11.22 -14.15 14.60
C PRO A 323 10.84 -15.63 14.38
N LYS A 324 9.99 -15.91 13.38
CA LYS A 324 9.74 -17.29 12.93
C LYS A 324 11.06 -17.95 12.53
N GLU A 325 11.20 -19.25 12.78
CA GLU A 325 12.41 -20.02 12.45
C GLU A 325 13.69 -19.47 13.10
N GLU A 326 13.57 -18.86 14.28
CA GLU A 326 14.69 -18.33 15.06
C GLU A 326 15.81 -19.37 15.24
N GLY A 327 17.03 -18.99 14.86
CA GLY A 327 18.23 -19.81 14.99
C GLY A 327 18.33 -20.98 14.01
N LYS A 328 17.33 -21.20 13.14
CA LYS A 328 17.34 -22.28 12.15
C LYS A 328 17.86 -21.79 10.80
N LEU A 329 18.61 -22.65 10.11
CA LEU A 329 19.00 -22.40 8.72
C LEU A 329 17.76 -22.55 7.82
N CYS A 330 17.36 -21.45 7.20
CA CYS A 330 16.22 -21.37 6.30
C CYS A 330 16.70 -21.41 4.85
N TYR A 331 15.99 -22.17 4.01
CA TYR A 331 16.16 -22.20 2.55
C TYR A 331 15.04 -21.36 1.92
N GLY A 332 15.33 -20.60 0.87
CA GLY A 332 14.33 -19.77 0.21
C GLY A 332 14.92 -18.80 -0.82
N LYS A 333 14.35 -17.60 -0.96
CA LYS A 333 14.79 -16.60 -1.95
C LYS A 333 15.08 -15.24 -1.31
N ASP A 334 16.11 -14.57 -1.82
CA ASP A 334 16.35 -13.15 -1.56
C ASP A 334 15.69 -12.31 -2.66
N LEU A 335 14.92 -11.32 -2.24
CA LEU A 335 14.14 -10.42 -3.09
C LEU A 335 14.57 -8.96 -2.86
N SER A 336 15.70 -8.74 -2.17
CA SER A 336 16.23 -7.40 -1.84
C SER A 336 16.56 -6.50 -3.03
N ALA A 337 16.69 -7.07 -4.23
CA ALA A 337 16.90 -6.36 -5.49
C ALA A 337 15.61 -6.16 -6.32
N THR A 338 14.43 -6.44 -5.75
CA THR A 338 13.15 -6.31 -6.48
C THR A 338 12.84 -4.83 -6.76
N GLU A 339 12.53 -4.52 -8.01
CA GLU A 339 12.05 -3.19 -8.43
C GLU A 339 10.60 -2.94 -7.99
N ARG A 340 10.14 -1.69 -8.12
CA ARG A 340 8.76 -1.30 -7.79
C ARG A 340 7.77 -2.16 -8.57
N MET A 341 6.88 -2.84 -7.85
CA MET A 341 5.83 -3.70 -8.41
C MET A 341 4.52 -2.93 -8.56
N SER A 342 3.69 -3.37 -9.50
CA SER A 342 2.33 -2.83 -9.73
C SER A 342 1.26 -3.92 -9.64
N GLU A 343 1.57 -5.00 -8.92
CA GLU A 343 0.66 -6.11 -8.70
C GLU A 343 0.97 -6.84 -7.40
N VAL A 344 -0.05 -7.50 -6.86
CA VAL A 344 0.11 -8.52 -5.82
C VAL A 344 0.36 -9.85 -6.52
N THR A 345 1.45 -10.53 -6.17
CA THR A 345 1.73 -11.88 -6.69
C THR A 345 1.62 -12.94 -5.60
N MET A 346 1.01 -14.08 -5.94
CA MET A 346 1.03 -15.29 -5.12
C MET A 346 2.19 -16.23 -5.47
N ASP A 347 3.04 -15.89 -6.45
CA ASP A 347 4.14 -16.75 -6.88
C ASP A 347 5.08 -17.11 -5.73
N TYR A 348 5.36 -16.17 -4.82
CA TYR A 348 6.26 -16.42 -3.69
C TYR A 348 5.69 -17.45 -2.71
N ILE A 349 4.40 -17.34 -2.35
CA ILE A 349 3.77 -18.28 -1.41
C ILE A 349 3.50 -19.63 -2.08
N ILE A 350 3.16 -19.65 -3.36
CA ILE A 350 2.99 -20.87 -4.16
C ILE A 350 4.33 -21.61 -4.28
N ASP A 351 5.43 -20.90 -4.57
CA ASP A 351 6.78 -21.45 -4.63
C ASP A 351 7.20 -22.08 -3.29
N ALA A 352 7.03 -21.34 -2.19
CA ALA A 352 7.32 -21.86 -0.86
C ALA A 352 6.43 -23.07 -0.47
N TYR A 353 5.14 -23.04 -0.80
CA TYR A 353 4.22 -24.15 -0.53
C TYR A 353 4.57 -25.40 -1.34
N THR A 354 4.89 -25.21 -2.62
CA THR A 354 5.24 -26.28 -3.56
C THR A 354 6.50 -27.01 -3.12
N ASN A 355 7.50 -26.25 -2.67
CA ASN A 355 8.80 -26.77 -2.21
C ASN A 355 8.86 -27.05 -0.70
N SER A 356 7.72 -27.10 -0.01
CA SER A 356 7.66 -27.51 1.39
C SER A 356 7.75 -29.04 1.50
N ILE A 357 8.67 -29.54 2.32
CA ILE A 357 8.82 -30.98 2.58
C ILE A 357 7.59 -31.54 3.32
N ASP A 358 7.01 -30.74 4.22
CA ASP A 358 5.81 -31.08 4.99
C ASP A 358 4.76 -29.99 4.85
N LYS A 359 3.89 -30.16 3.85
CA LYS A 359 2.80 -29.20 3.55
C LYS A 359 1.78 -29.07 4.69
N SER A 360 1.65 -30.08 5.56
CA SER A 360 0.70 -30.03 6.69
C SER A 360 1.04 -28.96 7.74
N LYS A 361 2.30 -28.52 7.76
CA LYS A 361 2.80 -27.47 8.65
C LYS A 361 2.88 -26.10 8.00
N PHE A 362 2.46 -25.94 6.75
CA PHE A 362 2.71 -24.69 6.03
C PHE A 362 1.82 -23.55 6.54
N PHE A 363 0.50 -23.71 6.47
CA PHE A 363 -0.46 -22.67 6.79
C PHE A 363 -0.79 -22.63 8.30
N LEU A 364 -0.86 -21.42 8.84
CA LEU A 364 -1.57 -21.13 10.09
C LEU A 364 -3.00 -20.71 9.70
N THR A 365 -3.86 -21.66 9.36
CA THR A 365 -5.15 -21.44 8.65
C THR A 365 -5.95 -20.23 9.13
N SER A 366 -6.15 -20.08 10.45
CA SER A 366 -6.88 -18.92 11.00
C SER A 366 -6.16 -17.59 10.75
N GLY A 367 -4.83 -17.57 10.90
CA GLY A 367 -4.00 -16.40 10.59
C GLY A 367 -4.00 -16.09 9.10
N PHE A 368 -3.83 -17.10 8.25
CA PHE A 368 -3.84 -16.94 6.80
C PHE A 368 -5.17 -16.37 6.29
N THR A 369 -6.28 -16.94 6.74
CA THR A 369 -7.64 -16.47 6.39
C THR A 369 -7.84 -15.00 6.74
N LYS A 370 -7.32 -14.54 7.89
CA LYS A 370 -7.43 -13.12 8.30
C LYS A 370 -6.58 -12.18 7.43
N HIS A 371 -5.40 -12.60 6.99
CA HIS A 371 -4.55 -11.81 6.10
C HIS A 371 -5.11 -11.78 4.67
N ALA A 372 -5.49 -12.94 4.14
CA ALA A 372 -6.11 -13.09 2.83
C ALA A 372 -7.47 -12.39 2.76
N GLY A 373 -8.23 -12.39 3.85
CA GLY A 373 -9.59 -11.87 3.93
C GLY A 373 -10.65 -12.84 3.41
N ASN A 374 -10.26 -14.07 3.09
CA ASN A 374 -11.14 -15.16 2.65
C ASN A 374 -10.49 -16.52 2.94
N ASP A 375 -11.29 -17.58 2.93
CA ASP A 375 -10.79 -18.95 3.09
C ASP A 375 -10.40 -19.62 1.75
N ARG A 376 -10.79 -19.02 0.61
CA ARG A 376 -10.59 -19.58 -0.73
C ARG A 376 -9.13 -19.58 -1.17
N LEU A 377 -8.35 -18.57 -0.80
CA LEU A 377 -6.95 -18.45 -1.25
C LEU A 377 -6.11 -19.65 -0.81
N GLN A 378 -6.25 -20.10 0.44
CA GLN A 378 -5.54 -21.28 0.92
C GLN A 378 -5.93 -22.53 0.12
N LYS A 379 -7.23 -22.74 -0.07
CA LYS A 379 -7.77 -23.89 -0.81
C LYS A 379 -7.27 -23.91 -2.26
N GLN A 380 -7.15 -22.75 -2.89
CA GLN A 380 -6.62 -22.62 -4.26
C GLN A 380 -5.15 -23.02 -4.33
N ILE A 381 -4.32 -22.54 -3.40
CA ILE A 381 -2.89 -22.91 -3.34
C ILE A 381 -2.73 -24.41 -3.05
N GLU A 382 -3.51 -24.95 -2.12
CA GLU A 382 -3.51 -26.38 -1.80
C GLU A 382 -3.96 -27.26 -2.99
N ALA A 383 -4.88 -26.75 -3.82
CA ALA A 383 -5.32 -27.40 -5.05
C ALA A 383 -4.33 -27.26 -6.22
N GLY A 384 -3.22 -26.53 -6.04
CA GLY A 384 -2.20 -26.33 -7.07
C GLY A 384 -2.55 -25.26 -8.11
N ALA A 385 -3.47 -24.34 -7.80
CA ALA A 385 -3.81 -23.24 -8.69
C ALA A 385 -2.61 -22.31 -8.89
N GLY A 386 -2.38 -21.89 -10.14
CA GLY A 386 -1.33 -20.93 -10.48
C GLY A 386 -1.71 -19.50 -10.09
N ASN A 387 -0.71 -18.60 -10.07
CA ASN A 387 -0.92 -17.18 -9.74
C ASN A 387 -2.00 -16.54 -10.62
N ALA A 388 -1.95 -16.74 -11.95
CA ALA A 388 -2.96 -16.19 -12.87
C ALA A 388 -4.39 -16.68 -12.58
N GLU A 389 -4.56 -17.95 -12.23
CA GLU A 389 -5.87 -18.54 -11.90
C GLU A 389 -6.42 -17.96 -10.59
N ILE A 390 -5.55 -17.80 -9.59
CA ILE A 390 -5.91 -17.18 -8.32
C ILE A 390 -6.30 -15.71 -8.52
N LYS A 391 -5.50 -14.93 -9.26
CA LYS A 391 -5.78 -13.52 -9.55
C LYS A 391 -7.13 -13.32 -10.24
N ALA A 392 -7.48 -14.20 -11.17
CA ALA A 392 -8.77 -14.14 -11.87
C ALA A 392 -9.97 -14.21 -10.89
N THR A 393 -9.81 -14.81 -9.71
CA THR A 393 -10.92 -15.01 -8.76
C THR A 393 -11.31 -13.79 -7.94
N TRP A 394 -10.49 -12.74 -7.90
CA TRP A 394 -10.83 -11.49 -7.21
C TRP A 394 -11.05 -10.31 -8.16
N GLN A 395 -10.95 -10.51 -9.47
CA GLN A 395 -11.06 -9.42 -10.43
C GLN A 395 -12.45 -8.75 -10.42
N ALA A 396 -13.52 -9.53 -10.27
CA ALA A 396 -14.88 -8.99 -10.14
C ALA A 396 -15.06 -8.12 -8.88
N ASP A 397 -14.40 -8.51 -7.78
CA ASP A 397 -14.39 -7.74 -6.53
C ASP A 397 -13.63 -6.42 -6.73
N ILE A 398 -12.48 -6.45 -7.41
CA ILE A 398 -11.69 -5.26 -7.76
C ILE A 398 -12.49 -4.31 -8.64
N ASP A 399 -13.16 -4.81 -9.68
CA ASP A 399 -13.94 -3.98 -10.60
C ASP A 399 -15.13 -3.31 -9.89
N THR A 400 -15.72 -4.00 -8.92
CA THR A 400 -16.76 -3.44 -8.05
C THR A 400 -16.19 -2.35 -7.15
N PHE A 401 -15.07 -2.62 -6.50
CA PHE A 401 -14.42 -1.65 -5.62
C PHE A 401 -13.93 -0.40 -6.37
N LYS A 402 -13.37 -0.54 -7.57
CA LYS A 402 -12.92 0.59 -8.40
C LYS A 402 -14.06 1.55 -8.73
N LYS A 403 -15.28 1.05 -8.98
CA LYS A 403 -16.47 1.89 -9.20
C LYS A 403 -16.92 2.63 -7.94
N ILE A 404 -16.72 2.04 -6.76
CA ILE A 404 -17.05 2.69 -5.48
C ILE A 404 -16.03 3.79 -5.20
N ARG A 405 -14.74 3.47 -5.25
CA ARG A 405 -13.67 4.39 -4.86
C ARG A 405 -13.59 5.64 -5.75
N GLU A 406 -13.96 5.54 -7.03
CA GLU A 406 -13.92 6.65 -8.00
C GLU A 406 -14.68 7.89 -7.51
N LYS A 407 -15.73 7.70 -6.69
CA LYS A 407 -16.50 8.80 -6.09
C LYS A 407 -15.73 9.60 -5.03
N TYR A 408 -14.64 9.03 -4.52
CA TYR A 408 -13.95 9.48 -3.31
C TYR A 408 -12.48 9.82 -3.54
N LEU A 409 -11.97 9.63 -4.77
CA LEU A 409 -10.60 10.01 -5.12
C LEU A 409 -10.47 11.54 -5.09
N LEU A 410 -9.39 12.02 -4.48
CA LEU A 410 -9.05 13.42 -4.35
C LEU A 410 -8.00 13.87 -5.39
N TYR A 411 -7.32 12.93 -6.05
CA TYR A 411 -6.11 13.19 -6.84
C TYR A 411 -6.04 12.50 -8.20
#